data_AF-A0A1Y1XJE3-F1
#
_entry.id   AF-A0A1Y1XJE3-F1
#
_cell.length_a   1.000
_cell.length_b   1.000
_cell.length_c   1.000
_cell.angle_alpha   90.00
_cell.angle_beta   90.00
_cell.angle_gamma   90.00
#
_symmetry.space_group_name_H-M   'P 1'
#
loop_
_entity.id
_entity.type
_entity.pdbx_description
1 polymer ?
#
loop_
_entity_poly.entity_id
_entity_poly.type
_entity_poly.pdbx_seq_one_letter_code
_entity_poly.pdbx_strand_id
1 'polypeptide(L)'
;MAFRGHCLVWHSMPPGWFEGLKGDALKNAMVEHITKVLKYYEGKIDSWDVVNEAIDDSSNGPQWKMRPSFLYQNIPDFVDLAFKTARAASSTTKLFYNDYNTEGIYGKSEAVFNFVKDMKSRGIPIDGVGLQYHVSTQSYPEYNKINDLIGRYCQLGLEVHITEMDVKSGGNAQAQAKVYSEALKACLSNSCCKAFLIWGVGDN
;
A
#
# COMPACT_ATOMS: atom_id res chain seq x y z
N MET A 1 1.88 -13.01 17.64
CA MET A 1 1.07 -12.16 16.73
C MET A 1 2.04 -11.45 15.82
N ALA A 2 1.76 -11.42 14.52
CA ALA A 2 2.56 -10.64 13.57
C ALA A 2 2.08 -9.18 13.59
N PHE A 3 2.99 -8.25 13.35
CA PHE A 3 2.70 -6.81 13.32
C PHE A 3 3.04 -6.22 11.95
N ARG A 4 2.17 -5.32 11.49
CA ARG A 4 2.41 -4.48 10.33
C ARG A 4 2.58 -3.04 10.79
N GLY A 5 3.72 -2.45 10.45
CA GLY A 5 3.98 -1.04 10.69
C GLY A 5 3.35 -0.19 9.60
N HIS A 6 2.56 0.79 10.01
CA HIS A 6 1.86 1.70 9.12
C HIS A 6 2.04 3.15 9.62
N CYS A 7 2.65 4.05 8.86
CA CYS A 7 3.50 3.83 7.68
C CYS A 7 4.75 4.73 7.79
N LEU A 8 5.77 4.50 6.95
CA LEU A 8 7.04 5.25 7.04
C LEU A 8 6.99 6.57 6.27
N VAL A 9 6.35 6.61 5.11
CA VAL A 9 6.29 7.80 4.25
C VAL A 9 4.88 7.96 3.71
N TRP A 10 4.25 9.08 4.05
CA TRP A 10 2.91 9.44 3.59
C TRP A 10 2.76 10.96 3.46
N HIS A 11 1.92 11.37 2.51
CA HIS A 11 1.70 12.79 2.20
C HIS A 11 0.70 13.47 3.15
N SER A 12 -0.18 12.71 3.82
CA SER A 12 -1.41 13.26 4.43
C SER A 12 -1.29 13.59 5.92
N MET A 13 -0.27 13.10 6.63
CA MET A 13 -0.07 13.36 8.06
C MET A 13 1.41 13.56 8.48
N PRO A 14 2.25 14.29 7.72
CA PRO A 14 3.59 14.61 8.18
C PRO A 14 3.55 15.58 9.37
N PRO A 15 4.55 15.56 10.27
CA PRO A 15 4.72 16.65 11.22
C PRO A 15 5.09 17.94 10.48
N GLY A 16 4.55 19.09 10.90
CA GLY A 16 4.70 20.35 10.15
C GLY A 16 6.14 20.81 9.91
N TRP A 17 7.08 20.47 10.82
CA TRP A 17 8.50 20.76 10.60
C TRP A 17 9.07 20.01 9.40
N PHE A 18 8.60 18.78 9.13
CA PHE A 18 9.05 17.94 8.03
C PHE A 18 8.44 18.40 6.71
N GLU A 19 7.14 18.72 6.71
CA GLU A 19 6.45 19.27 5.53
C GLU A 19 7.05 20.61 5.07
N GLY A 20 7.58 21.40 6.00
CA GLY A 20 8.28 22.66 5.70
C GLY A 20 9.68 22.50 5.09
N LEU A 21 10.28 21.30 5.12
CA LEU A 21 11.61 21.06 4.56
C LEU A 21 11.57 20.97 3.03
N LYS A 22 12.70 21.31 2.39
CA LYS A 22 12.88 21.24 0.93
C LYS A 22 14.27 20.70 0.57
N GLY A 23 14.42 20.26 -0.68
CA GLY A 23 15.69 19.78 -1.22
C GLY A 23 16.38 18.74 -0.34
N ASP A 24 17.69 18.88 -0.15
CA ASP A 24 18.51 17.93 0.62
C ASP A 24 18.09 17.82 2.08
N ALA A 25 17.55 18.88 2.69
CA ALA A 25 17.09 18.81 4.08
C ALA A 25 15.91 17.83 4.22
N LEU A 26 14.92 17.90 3.31
CA LEU A 26 13.80 16.97 3.29
C LEU A 26 14.28 15.54 2.99
N LYS A 27 15.17 15.40 1.99
CA LYS A 27 15.72 14.11 1.58
C LYS A 27 16.46 13.42 2.73
N ASN A 28 17.33 14.15 3.42
CA ASN A 28 18.09 13.64 4.55
C ASN A 28 17.18 13.30 5.73
N ALA A 29 16.19 14.14 6.03
CA ALA A 29 15.23 13.86 7.09
C ALA A 29 14.40 12.59 6.81
N MET A 30 13.97 12.37 5.57
CA MET A 30 13.24 11.15 5.18
C MET A 30 14.12 9.91 5.32
N VAL A 31 15.36 9.96 4.82
CA VAL A 31 16.32 8.85 4.92
C VAL A 31 16.63 8.53 6.38
N GLU A 32 16.85 9.55 7.20
CA GLU A 32 17.12 9.41 8.62
C GLU A 32 15.92 8.83 9.37
N HIS A 33 14.70 9.29 9.08
CA HIS A 33 13.47 8.77 9.65
C HIS A 33 13.31 7.28 9.37
N ILE A 34 13.35 6.87 8.09
CA ILE A 34 13.22 5.47 7.67
C ILE A 34 14.27 4.61 8.37
N THR A 35 15.53 5.06 8.37
CA THR A 35 16.64 4.31 8.97
C THR A 35 16.46 4.13 10.48
N LYS A 36 16.12 5.20 11.20
CA LYS A 36 15.98 5.15 12.66
C LYS A 36 14.78 4.31 13.09
N VAL A 37 13.63 4.47 12.44
CA VAL A 37 12.42 3.71 12.77
C VAL A 37 12.64 2.22 12.51
N LEU A 38 13.14 1.85 11.33
CA LEU A 38 13.37 0.44 11.00
C LEU A 38 14.40 -0.22 11.92
N LYS A 39 15.52 0.45 12.22
CA LYS A 39 16.51 -0.09 13.18
C LYS A 39 15.94 -0.25 14.59
N TYR A 40 15.11 0.69 15.05
CA TYR A 40 14.53 0.61 16.38
C TYR A 40 13.54 -0.56 16.53
N TYR A 41 12.81 -0.86 15.45
CA TYR A 41 11.81 -1.93 15.39
C TYR A 41 12.32 -3.22 14.73
N GLU A 42 13.62 -3.35 14.47
CA GLU A 42 14.20 -4.55 13.86
C GLU A 42 13.86 -5.80 14.70
N GLY A 43 13.37 -6.84 14.02
CA GLY A 43 12.89 -8.07 14.66
C GLY A 43 11.56 -7.97 15.42
N LYS A 44 10.91 -6.79 15.47
CA LYS A 44 9.63 -6.58 16.18
C LYS A 44 8.43 -6.42 15.24
N ILE A 45 8.68 -5.97 14.01
CA ILE A 45 7.64 -5.71 13.00
C ILE A 45 7.95 -6.55 11.75
N ASP A 46 6.97 -7.34 11.31
CA ASP A 46 7.12 -8.34 10.24
C ASP A 46 7.03 -7.71 8.84
N SER A 47 6.23 -6.66 8.71
CA SER A 47 6.03 -5.92 7.46
C SER A 47 5.84 -4.42 7.70
N TRP A 48 6.30 -3.60 6.76
CA TRP A 48 6.10 -2.14 6.79
C TRP A 48 5.47 -1.65 5.51
N ASP A 49 4.49 -0.78 5.64
CA ASP A 49 4.12 0.15 4.57
C ASP A 49 5.21 1.21 4.46
N VAL A 50 6.10 1.01 3.50
CA VAL A 50 7.23 1.93 3.29
C VAL A 50 6.73 3.23 2.71
N VAL A 51 5.82 3.14 1.73
CA VAL A 51 5.16 4.30 1.11
C VAL A 51 3.67 4.03 1.04
N ASN A 52 2.89 5.00 1.51
CA ASN A 52 1.44 4.99 1.46
C ASN A 52 0.92 6.00 0.41
N GLU A 53 0.02 5.56 -0.47
CA GLU A 53 -0.83 6.42 -1.34
C GLU A 53 -0.06 7.40 -2.25
N ALA A 54 1.02 6.94 -2.86
CA ALA A 54 1.84 7.78 -3.73
C ALA A 54 1.21 8.01 -5.10
N ILE A 55 0.25 7.19 -5.53
CA ILE A 55 -0.39 7.31 -6.84
C ILE A 55 -1.63 8.21 -6.76
N ASP A 56 -1.71 9.12 -7.73
CA ASP A 56 -2.76 10.13 -7.83
C ASP A 56 -4.10 9.49 -8.23
N ASP A 57 -5.20 10.02 -7.69
CA ASP A 57 -6.55 9.51 -7.99
C ASP A 57 -7.00 9.79 -9.44
N SER A 58 -6.36 10.72 -10.15
CA SER A 58 -6.57 10.93 -11.60
C SER A 58 -5.83 9.91 -12.48
N SER A 59 -5.09 8.97 -11.88
CA SER A 59 -4.48 7.87 -12.62
C SER A 59 -5.55 6.93 -13.17
N ASN A 60 -5.46 6.63 -14.46
CA ASN A 60 -6.47 5.84 -15.15
C ASN A 60 -5.85 4.97 -16.25
N GLY A 61 -5.77 3.66 -15.99
CA GLY A 61 -5.32 2.66 -16.97
C GLY A 61 -3.82 2.39 -16.89
N PRO A 62 -3.13 2.15 -18.03
CA PRO A 62 -1.77 1.63 -18.03
C PRO A 62 -0.70 2.65 -17.59
N GLN A 63 -1.06 3.93 -17.54
CA GLN A 63 -0.19 5.01 -17.11
C GLN A 63 -0.51 5.39 -15.67
N TRP A 64 0.53 5.62 -14.88
CA TRP A 64 0.41 6.10 -13.52
C TRP A 64 0.94 7.53 -13.39
N LYS A 65 0.34 8.29 -12.48
CA LYS A 65 0.79 9.62 -12.11
C LYS A 65 1.13 9.62 -10.63
N MET A 66 2.29 10.18 -10.30
CA MET A 66 2.61 10.45 -8.91
C MET A 66 1.68 11.54 -8.37
N ARG A 67 1.20 11.36 -7.15
CA ARG A 67 0.39 12.33 -6.42
C ARG A 67 1.17 13.65 -6.28
N PRO A 68 0.58 14.80 -6.61
CA PRO A 68 1.21 16.11 -6.49
C PRO A 68 1.33 16.52 -5.01
N SER A 69 2.32 15.94 -4.32
CA SER A 69 2.61 16.16 -2.90
C SER A 69 3.91 16.93 -2.70
N PHE A 70 4.12 17.49 -1.49
CA PHE A 70 5.41 18.11 -1.15
C PHE A 70 6.59 17.12 -1.30
N LEU A 71 6.36 15.83 -1.04
CA LEU A 71 7.35 14.76 -1.27
C LEU A 71 7.74 14.70 -2.75
N TYR A 72 6.79 14.55 -3.66
CA TYR A 72 7.08 14.42 -5.09
C TYR A 72 7.64 15.72 -5.71
N GLN A 73 7.13 16.88 -5.27
CA GLN A 73 7.60 18.19 -5.75
C GLN A 73 9.06 18.46 -5.39
N ASN A 74 9.53 17.96 -4.24
CA ASN A 74 10.89 18.20 -3.75
C ASN A 74 11.84 17.01 -4.00
N ILE A 75 11.31 15.79 -4.09
CA ILE A 75 12.08 14.55 -4.26
C ILE A 75 11.32 13.66 -5.27
N PRO A 76 11.53 13.86 -6.60
CA PRO A 76 10.76 13.14 -7.62
C PRO A 76 10.87 11.61 -7.55
N ASP A 77 11.98 11.08 -7.01
CA ASP A 77 12.25 9.66 -6.83
C ASP A 77 12.05 9.17 -5.37
N PHE A 78 11.25 9.87 -4.56
CA PHE A 78 11.14 9.58 -3.12
C PHE A 78 10.70 8.14 -2.82
N VAL A 79 9.88 7.53 -3.67
CA VAL A 79 9.44 6.14 -3.49
C VAL A 79 10.62 5.18 -3.63
N ASP A 80 11.37 5.28 -4.71
CA ASP A 80 12.58 4.47 -4.93
C ASP A 80 13.59 4.66 -3.79
N LEU A 81 13.81 5.91 -3.39
CA LEU A 81 14.70 6.26 -2.28
C LEU A 81 14.23 5.63 -0.97
N ALA A 82 12.93 5.67 -0.69
CA ALA A 82 12.37 5.12 0.54
C ALA A 82 12.54 3.60 0.60
N PHE A 83 12.21 2.87 -0.48
CA PHE A 83 12.39 1.42 -0.53
C PHE A 83 13.85 0.99 -0.45
N LYS A 84 14.76 1.65 -1.18
CA LYS A 84 16.20 1.37 -1.11
C LYS A 84 16.76 1.63 0.30
N THR A 85 16.36 2.74 0.91
CA THR A 85 16.74 3.08 2.30
C THR A 85 16.19 2.05 3.27
N ALA A 86 14.93 1.65 3.11
CA ALA A 86 14.29 0.67 3.98
C ALA A 86 14.99 -0.69 3.93
N ARG A 87 15.32 -1.19 2.73
CA ARG A 87 16.08 -2.43 2.57
C ARG A 87 17.50 -2.33 3.13
N ALA A 88 18.17 -1.19 2.99
CA ALA A 88 19.49 -0.97 3.56
C ALA A 88 19.47 -0.92 5.10
N ALA A 89 18.38 -0.41 5.69
CA ALA A 89 18.19 -0.34 7.13
C ALA A 89 17.71 -1.66 7.76
N SER A 90 17.01 -2.50 7.00
CA SER A 90 16.48 -3.80 7.45
C SER A 90 16.49 -4.84 6.33
N SER A 91 17.24 -5.91 6.56
CA SER A 91 17.35 -7.04 5.62
C SER A 91 16.22 -8.07 5.77
N THR A 92 15.51 -8.07 6.90
CA THR A 92 14.54 -9.13 7.25
C THR A 92 13.09 -8.70 7.08
N THR A 93 12.76 -7.45 7.37
CA THR A 93 11.36 -6.98 7.31
C THR A 93 10.88 -6.88 5.86
N LYS A 94 9.60 -7.25 5.67
CA LYS A 94 8.93 -7.18 4.38
C LYS A 94 8.50 -5.75 4.06
N LEU A 95 8.75 -5.32 2.83
CA LEU A 95 8.56 -3.94 2.38
C LEU A 95 7.36 -3.85 1.43
N PHE A 96 6.34 -3.08 1.82
CA PHE A 96 5.07 -2.95 1.12
C PHE A 96 4.83 -1.54 0.58
N TYR A 97 4.20 -1.48 -0.60
CA TYR A 97 3.48 -0.30 -1.08
C TYR A 97 1.99 -0.46 -0.76
N ASN A 98 1.36 0.52 -0.11
CA ASN A 98 -0.05 0.43 0.31
C ASN A 98 -0.88 1.59 -0.27
N ASP A 99 -2.10 1.32 -0.74
CA ASP A 99 -2.95 2.34 -1.38
C ASP A 99 -4.43 1.93 -1.41
N TYR A 100 -5.33 2.91 -1.51
CA TYR A 100 -6.79 2.74 -1.64
C TYR A 100 -7.26 2.84 -3.09
N ASN A 101 -8.48 2.36 -3.35
CA ASN A 101 -9.05 2.27 -4.70
C ASN A 101 -8.10 1.46 -5.60
N THR A 102 -7.58 0.35 -5.06
CA THR A 102 -6.64 -0.53 -5.75
C THR A 102 -7.07 -2.00 -5.74
N GLU A 103 -8.27 -2.33 -5.31
CA GLU A 103 -8.66 -3.69 -4.88
C GLU A 103 -9.45 -4.51 -5.92
N GLY A 104 -9.43 -4.07 -7.18
CA GLY A 104 -9.95 -4.80 -8.35
C GLY A 104 -9.32 -4.26 -9.63
N ILE A 105 -9.77 -4.65 -10.83
CA ILE A 105 -9.19 -4.15 -12.10
C ILE A 105 -10.04 -3.01 -12.67
N TYR A 106 -9.55 -1.78 -12.53
CA TYR A 106 -10.15 -0.52 -13.00
C TYR A 106 -9.05 0.56 -13.11
N GLY A 107 -9.42 1.82 -13.31
CA GLY A 107 -8.49 2.91 -13.68
C GLY A 107 -7.26 3.05 -12.77
N LYS A 108 -7.46 3.38 -11.49
CA LYS A 108 -6.35 3.61 -10.54
C LYS A 108 -5.58 2.33 -10.19
N SER A 109 -6.29 1.22 -10.00
CA SER A 109 -5.65 -0.06 -9.66
C SER A 109 -4.75 -0.60 -10.77
N GLU A 110 -5.13 -0.41 -12.04
CA GLU A 110 -4.28 -0.74 -13.19
C GLU A 110 -3.01 0.11 -13.21
N ALA A 111 -3.14 1.40 -12.88
CA ALA A 111 -2.01 2.31 -12.78
C ALA A 111 -1.04 1.89 -11.65
N VAL A 112 -1.58 1.56 -10.47
CA VAL A 112 -0.79 1.07 -9.33
C VAL A 112 -0.10 -0.26 -9.65
N PHE A 113 -0.80 -1.20 -10.30
CA PHE A 113 -0.16 -2.44 -10.76
C PHE A 113 1.02 -2.16 -11.69
N ASN A 114 0.85 -1.27 -12.67
CA ASN A 114 1.93 -0.94 -13.61
C ASN A 114 3.07 -0.17 -12.94
N PHE A 115 2.78 0.66 -11.94
CA PHE A 115 3.78 1.32 -11.10
C PHE A 115 4.63 0.30 -10.33
N VAL A 116 3.98 -0.63 -9.63
CA VAL A 116 4.67 -1.68 -8.87
C VAL A 116 5.45 -2.63 -9.78
N LYS A 117 4.90 -2.97 -10.95
CA LYS A 117 5.60 -3.74 -11.98
C LYS A 117 6.86 -3.04 -12.48
N ASP A 118 6.80 -1.73 -12.69
CA ASP A 118 7.94 -0.89 -13.07
C ASP A 118 8.99 -0.85 -11.94
N MET A 119 8.58 -0.65 -10.69
CA MET A 119 9.49 -0.75 -9.54
C MET A 119 10.24 -2.09 -9.52
N LYS A 120 9.53 -3.21 -9.73
CA LYS A 120 10.14 -4.55 -9.79
C LYS A 120 11.10 -4.70 -10.97
N SER A 121 10.75 -4.21 -12.16
CA SER A 121 11.60 -4.30 -13.34
C SER A 121 12.91 -3.50 -13.19
N ARG A 122 12.88 -2.39 -12.45
CA ARG A 122 14.03 -1.55 -12.11
C ARG A 122 14.82 -2.04 -10.89
N GLY A 123 14.44 -3.16 -10.28
CA GLY A 123 15.15 -3.75 -9.14
C GLY A 123 14.93 -3.02 -7.82
N ILE A 124 13.83 -2.28 -7.66
CA ILE A 124 13.46 -1.68 -6.38
C ILE A 124 13.08 -2.80 -5.40
N PRO A 125 13.58 -2.79 -4.15
CA PRO A 125 13.39 -3.89 -3.20
C PRO A 125 12.00 -3.85 -2.55
N ILE A 126 10.98 -4.22 -3.32
CA ILE A 126 9.60 -4.37 -2.85
C ILE A 126 9.24 -5.85 -2.73
N ASP A 127 8.62 -6.21 -1.60
CA ASP A 127 8.24 -7.58 -1.28
C ASP A 127 6.74 -7.83 -1.44
N GLY A 128 5.91 -6.78 -1.30
CA GLY A 128 4.47 -6.94 -1.45
C GLY A 128 3.71 -5.63 -1.67
N VAL A 129 2.39 -5.79 -1.84
CA VAL A 129 1.43 -4.70 -2.01
C VAL A 129 0.29 -4.82 -1.01
N GLY A 130 -0.11 -3.69 -0.47
CA GLY A 130 -1.26 -3.53 0.42
C GLY A 130 -2.44 -2.96 -0.33
N LEU A 131 -3.57 -3.66 -0.23
CA LEU A 131 -4.87 -3.28 -0.78
C LEU A 131 -5.72 -2.77 0.39
N GLN A 132 -5.85 -1.45 0.57
CA GLN A 132 -6.52 -0.87 1.75
C GLN A 132 -7.95 -1.42 1.88
N TYR A 133 -8.70 -1.45 0.78
CA TYR A 133 -10.02 -2.07 0.72
C TYR A 133 -11.11 -1.31 1.48
N HIS A 134 -11.04 0.02 1.44
CA HIS A 134 -12.12 0.91 1.88
C HIS A 134 -13.23 0.99 0.83
N VAL A 135 -14.31 0.24 1.02
CA VAL A 135 -15.40 0.12 0.02
C VAL A 135 -16.78 0.37 0.64
N SER A 136 -17.82 0.33 -0.18
CA SER A 136 -19.21 0.41 0.29
C SER A 136 -20.07 -0.63 -0.40
N THR A 137 -21.27 -0.88 0.14
CA THR A 137 -22.26 -1.74 -0.53
C THR A 137 -22.76 -1.19 -1.87
N GLN A 138 -22.41 0.06 -2.20
CA GLN A 138 -22.77 0.76 -3.43
C GLN A 138 -21.61 0.82 -4.43
N SER A 139 -20.38 0.61 -3.98
CA SER A 139 -19.16 0.69 -4.78
C SER A 139 -18.11 -0.26 -4.21
N TYR A 140 -17.98 -1.43 -4.84
CA TYR A 140 -17.03 -2.48 -4.49
C TYR A 140 -16.68 -3.31 -5.73
N PRO A 141 -15.51 -3.94 -5.79
CA PRO A 141 -15.12 -4.78 -6.91
C PRO A 141 -15.80 -6.16 -6.89
N GLU A 142 -16.06 -6.73 -8.06
CA GLU A 142 -16.54 -8.11 -8.18
C GLU A 142 -15.43 -9.13 -7.84
N TYR A 143 -15.82 -10.31 -7.34
CA TYR A 143 -14.92 -11.40 -6.97
C TYR A 143 -13.80 -11.69 -7.99
N ASN A 144 -14.16 -11.84 -9.27
CA ASN A 144 -13.21 -12.11 -10.36
C ASN A 144 -12.18 -10.99 -10.51
N LYS A 145 -12.60 -9.72 -10.42
CA LYS A 145 -11.71 -8.56 -10.52
C LYS A 145 -10.69 -8.52 -9.39
N ILE A 146 -11.10 -8.89 -8.18
CA ILE A 146 -10.22 -8.99 -7.02
C ILE A 146 -9.24 -10.16 -7.22
N ASN A 147 -9.77 -11.35 -7.53
CA ASN A 147 -8.99 -12.56 -7.70
C ASN A 147 -7.93 -12.42 -8.81
N ASP A 148 -8.31 -11.86 -9.95
CA ASP A 148 -7.43 -11.68 -11.10
C ASP A 148 -6.33 -10.66 -10.79
N LEU A 149 -6.65 -9.57 -10.08
CA LEU A 149 -5.66 -8.59 -9.65
C LEU A 149 -4.63 -9.21 -8.70
N ILE A 150 -5.08 -9.93 -7.66
CA ILE A 150 -4.18 -10.60 -6.71
C ILE A 150 -3.30 -11.60 -7.47
N GLY A 151 -3.87 -12.40 -8.38
CA GLY A 151 -3.13 -13.33 -9.22
C GLY A 151 -2.04 -12.65 -10.05
N ARG A 152 -2.28 -11.44 -10.57
CA ARG A 152 -1.27 -10.65 -11.30
C ARG A 152 -0.11 -10.22 -10.40
N TYR A 153 -0.37 -9.81 -9.16
CA TYR A 153 0.71 -9.53 -8.21
C TYR A 153 1.49 -10.79 -7.83
N CYS A 154 0.81 -11.93 -7.68
CA CYS A 154 1.49 -13.22 -7.47
C CYS A 154 2.46 -13.54 -8.61
N GLN A 155 2.09 -13.27 -9.87
CA GLN A 155 2.97 -13.47 -11.04
C GLN A 155 4.21 -12.57 -11.04
N LEU A 156 4.17 -11.42 -10.35
CA LEU A 156 5.35 -10.57 -10.12
C LEU A 156 6.24 -11.07 -8.95
N GLY A 157 5.84 -12.17 -8.29
CA GLY A 157 6.51 -12.69 -7.10
C GLY A 157 6.34 -11.78 -5.89
N LEU A 158 5.22 -11.06 -5.79
CA LEU A 158 4.89 -10.17 -4.68
C LEU A 158 3.87 -10.81 -3.76
N GLU A 159 4.02 -10.55 -2.46
CA GLU A 159 2.97 -10.81 -1.47
C GLU A 159 1.84 -9.77 -1.63
N VAL A 160 0.61 -10.18 -1.32
CA VAL A 160 -0.54 -9.28 -1.25
C VAL A 160 -1.10 -9.32 0.15
N HIS A 161 -1.38 -8.16 0.73
CA HIS A 161 -2.17 -8.02 1.94
C HIS A 161 -3.45 -7.26 1.60
N ILE A 162 -4.59 -7.70 2.14
CA ILE A 162 -5.75 -6.83 2.34
C ILE A 162 -5.55 -6.16 3.70
N THR A 163 -5.54 -4.83 3.74
CA THR A 163 -4.77 -4.11 4.75
C THR A 163 -5.57 -3.27 5.72
N GLU A 164 -6.71 -2.73 5.28
CA GLU A 164 -7.50 -1.75 6.01
C GLU A 164 -8.98 -1.98 5.70
N MET A 165 -9.40 -3.25 5.59
CA MET A 165 -10.72 -3.53 5.04
C MET A 165 -11.83 -2.99 5.95
N ASP A 166 -12.68 -2.17 5.34
CA ASP A 166 -13.98 -1.81 5.85
C ASP A 166 -15.00 -1.75 4.70
N VAL A 167 -16.27 -1.92 5.05
CA VAL A 167 -17.37 -1.86 4.08
C VAL A 167 -18.46 -1.00 4.65
N LYS A 168 -18.62 0.22 4.13
CA LYS A 168 -19.75 1.09 4.50
C LYS A 168 -21.06 0.41 4.12
N SER A 169 -21.86 0.04 5.14
CA SER A 169 -23.05 -0.81 4.96
C SER A 169 -24.18 -0.11 4.19
N GLY A 170 -24.38 1.19 4.43
CA GLY A 170 -25.56 1.92 3.97
C GLY A 170 -26.88 1.31 4.46
N GLY A 171 -26.86 0.55 5.56
CA GLY A 171 -28.02 -0.19 6.09
C GLY A 171 -28.27 -1.55 5.44
N ASN A 172 -27.42 -2.01 4.51
CA ASN A 172 -27.57 -3.30 3.83
C ASN A 172 -26.55 -4.34 4.33
N ALA A 173 -26.88 -5.01 5.43
CA ALA A 173 -26.01 -5.99 6.08
C ALA A 173 -25.71 -7.22 5.19
N GLN A 174 -26.67 -7.66 4.37
CA GLN A 174 -26.49 -8.79 3.47
C GLN A 174 -25.48 -8.48 2.36
N ALA A 175 -25.58 -7.29 1.77
CA ALA A 175 -24.59 -6.83 0.80
C ALA A 175 -23.21 -6.66 1.46
N GLN A 176 -23.16 -6.09 2.66
CA GLN A 176 -21.92 -5.93 3.41
C GLN A 176 -21.22 -7.28 3.66
N ALA A 177 -21.98 -8.28 4.13
CA ALA A 177 -21.48 -9.64 4.34
C ALA A 177 -20.97 -10.29 3.04
N LYS A 178 -21.65 -10.06 1.92
CA LYS A 178 -21.19 -10.53 0.60
C LYS A 178 -19.84 -9.92 0.22
N VAL A 179 -19.67 -8.60 0.39
CA VAL A 179 -18.41 -7.91 0.06
C VAL A 179 -17.24 -8.48 0.88
N TYR A 180 -17.41 -8.63 2.19
CA TYR A 180 -16.40 -9.29 3.04
C TYR A 180 -16.09 -10.72 2.58
N SER A 181 -17.12 -11.49 2.28
CA SER A 181 -16.96 -12.88 1.86
C SER A 181 -16.21 -13.01 0.53
N GLU A 182 -16.49 -12.14 -0.44
CA GLU A 182 -15.83 -12.17 -1.75
C GLU A 182 -14.37 -11.71 -1.67
N ALA A 183 -14.07 -10.68 -0.87
CA ALA A 183 -12.70 -10.24 -0.63
C ALA A 183 -11.86 -11.34 0.06
N LEU A 184 -12.39 -11.93 1.13
CA LEU A 184 -11.71 -13.01 1.85
C LEU A 184 -11.52 -14.24 0.96
N LYS A 185 -12.55 -14.61 0.18
CA LYS A 185 -12.45 -15.72 -0.77
C LYS A 185 -11.35 -15.46 -1.81
N ALA A 186 -11.26 -14.24 -2.37
CA ALA A 186 -10.23 -13.91 -3.34
C ALA A 186 -8.83 -14.00 -2.75
N CYS A 187 -8.64 -13.53 -1.51
CA CYS A 187 -7.37 -13.68 -0.79
C CYS A 187 -7.03 -15.17 -0.57
N LEU A 188 -7.96 -15.97 -0.04
CA LEU A 188 -7.75 -17.41 0.21
C LEU A 188 -7.48 -18.22 -1.06
N SER A 189 -8.05 -17.82 -2.20
CA SER A 189 -7.82 -18.45 -3.51
C SER A 189 -6.41 -18.20 -4.08
N ASN A 190 -5.67 -17.23 -3.55
CA ASN A 190 -4.36 -16.84 -4.04
C ASN A 190 -3.29 -17.03 -2.96
N SER A 191 -2.39 -17.99 -3.15
CA SER A 191 -1.39 -18.34 -2.13
C SER A 191 -0.38 -17.21 -1.81
N CYS A 192 -0.25 -16.19 -2.67
CA CYS A 192 0.55 -15.00 -2.39
C CYS A 192 -0.18 -13.98 -1.50
N CYS A 193 -1.49 -14.11 -1.28
CA CYS A 193 -2.21 -13.29 -0.31
C CYS A 193 -1.92 -13.82 1.10
N LYS A 194 -1.19 -13.04 1.91
CA LYS A 194 -0.63 -13.48 3.20
C LYS A 194 -1.29 -12.88 4.43
N ALA A 195 -2.07 -11.82 4.27
CA ALA A 195 -2.77 -11.18 5.37
C ALA A 195 -4.10 -10.56 4.93
N PHE A 196 -5.04 -10.55 5.87
CA PHE A 196 -6.35 -9.94 5.74
C PHE A 196 -6.66 -9.20 7.04
N LEU A 197 -6.59 -7.87 6.99
CA LEU A 197 -6.75 -6.97 8.12
C LEU A 197 -8.03 -6.15 7.94
N ILE A 198 -8.74 -5.94 9.04
CA ILE A 198 -9.93 -5.08 9.11
C ILE A 198 -9.55 -3.75 9.79
N TRP A 199 -10.17 -2.65 9.36
CA TRP A 199 -9.86 -1.31 9.88
C TRP A 199 -10.76 -0.91 11.04
N GLY A 200 -10.45 -1.46 12.22
CA GLY A 200 -11.22 -1.26 13.44
C GLY A 200 -11.85 -2.55 13.95
N VAL A 201 -12.47 -2.47 15.13
CA VAL A 201 -13.08 -3.63 15.80
C VAL A 201 -14.58 -3.44 15.99
N GLY A 202 -15.01 -2.24 16.43
CA GLY A 202 -16.41 -1.89 16.57
C GLY A 202 -16.80 -0.76 15.61
N ASP A 203 -18.09 -0.64 15.33
CA ASP A 203 -18.66 0.39 14.47
C ASP A 203 -18.69 1.80 15.12
N ASN A 204 -18.38 1.90 16.42
CA ASN A 204 -18.48 3.13 17.23
C ASN A 204 -17.18 3.92 17.27
#